data_AF-A0A3D4FQ50-F1
#
_entry.id   AF-A0A3D4FQ50-F1
#
_cell.length_a   1.000
_cell.length_b   1.000
_cell.length_c   1.000
_cell.angle_alpha   90.00
_cell.angle_beta   90.00
_cell.angle_gamma   90.00
#
_symmetry.space_group_name_H-M   'P 1'
#
loop_
_entity.id
_entity.type
_entity.pdbx_description
1 polymer ?
#
loop_
_entity_poly.entity_id
_entity_poly.type
_entity_poly.pdbx_seq_one_letter_code
_entity_poly.pdbx_strand_id
1 'polypeptide(L)'
;AIAQADEVLASGGILGLPENAECELTASNVEHETEGEHADDDHGEHEKEHEGEEESHSEFHALLTYDCRNIEALTHIDVEIFLLFPGNTEIHTQVITPTGQSGGELTPDAARLLLP
;
A
#
# COMPACT_ATOMS: atom_id res chain seq x y z
N ALA A 1 3.24 -3.88 14.29
CA ALA A 1 2.63 -2.92 13.35
C ALA A 1 3.05 -3.27 11.92
N ILE A 2 4.34 -3.16 11.58
CA ILE A 2 4.93 -3.54 10.27
C ILE A 2 4.49 -4.93 9.79
N ALA A 3 4.74 -5.99 10.56
CA ALA A 3 4.36 -7.36 10.17
C ALA A 3 2.84 -7.58 9.98
N GLN A 4 1.99 -6.77 10.63
CA GLN A 4 0.54 -6.83 10.43
C GLN A 4 0.14 -6.15 9.12
N ALA A 5 0.83 -5.07 8.75
CA ALA A 5 0.65 -4.43 7.45
C ALA A 5 1.08 -5.36 6.31
N ASP A 6 2.22 -6.03 6.45
CA ASP A 6 2.71 -6.96 5.42
C ASP A 6 1.70 -8.08 5.12
N GLU A 7 1.17 -8.76 6.14
CA GLU A 7 0.22 -9.85 5.95
C GLU A 7 -1.10 -9.38 5.32
N VAL A 8 -1.63 -8.26 5.81
CA VAL A 8 -2.87 -7.66 5.30
C VAL A 8 -2.70 -7.22 3.84
N LEU A 9 -1.63 -6.51 3.53
CA LEU A 9 -1.33 -6.03 2.18
C LEU A 9 -1.10 -7.20 1.22
N ALA A 10 -0.29 -8.20 1.61
CA ALA A 10 0.03 -9.35 0.76
C ALA A 10 -1.19 -10.21 0.42
N SER A 11 -2.21 -10.22 1.29
CA SER A 11 -3.46 -10.94 1.03
C SER A 11 -4.40 -10.22 0.05
N GLY A 12 -4.13 -8.95 -0.26
CA GLY A 12 -5.05 -8.09 -1.01
C GLY A 12 -6.29 -7.65 -0.23
N GLY A 13 -6.38 -7.98 1.07
CA GLY A 13 -7.52 -7.70 1.95
C GLY A 13 -7.81 -6.23 2.24
N ILE A 14 -7.12 -5.31 1.56
CA ILE A 14 -7.39 -3.86 1.60
C ILE A 14 -8.23 -3.38 0.41
N LEU A 15 -8.43 -4.21 -0.62
CA LEU A 15 -9.15 -3.86 -1.84
C LEU A 15 -10.44 -4.69 -1.97
N GLY A 16 -11.58 -4.03 -1.86
CA GLY A 16 -12.88 -4.57 -2.23
C GLY A 16 -13.10 -4.42 -3.73
N LEU A 17 -13.23 -5.55 -4.43
CA LEU A 17 -13.55 -5.60 -5.85
C LEU A 17 -14.99 -6.09 -6.06
N PRO A 18 -15.75 -5.58 -7.04
CA PRO A 18 -17.08 -6.06 -7.37
C PRO A 18 -17.09 -7.58 -7.65
N GLU A 19 -17.94 -8.35 -6.96
CA GLU A 19 -18.00 -9.81 -7.10
C GLU A 19 -18.27 -10.24 -8.56
N ASN A 20 -19.07 -9.47 -9.28
CA ASN A 20 -19.41 -9.70 -10.68
C ASN A 20 -18.26 -9.41 -11.67
N ALA A 21 -17.15 -8.81 -11.22
CA ALA A 21 -15.93 -8.71 -12.00
C ALA A 21 -15.12 -10.02 -12.00
N GLU A 22 -15.42 -10.94 -11.08
CA GLU A 22 -14.83 -12.27 -10.98
C GLU A 22 -13.28 -12.19 -10.95
N CYS A 23 -12.75 -11.31 -10.11
CA CYS A 23 -11.32 -11.06 -9.94
C CYS A 23 -10.65 -12.05 -8.98
N GLU A 24 -9.47 -12.53 -9.34
CA GLU A 24 -8.61 -13.39 -8.52
C GLU A 24 -7.24 -12.74 -8.35
N LEU A 25 -6.73 -12.69 -7.10
CA LEU A 25 -5.37 -12.22 -6.83
C LEU A 25 -4.37 -13.28 -7.34
N THR A 26 -3.57 -12.92 -8.34
CA THR A 26 -2.62 -13.83 -8.98
C THR A 26 -1.18 -13.63 -8.52
N ALA A 27 -0.85 -12.42 -8.05
CA ALA A 27 0.45 -12.11 -7.47
C ALA A 27 0.35 -10.97 -6.46
N SER A 28 1.16 -11.04 -5.41
CA SER A 28 1.37 -9.95 -4.46
C SER A 28 2.87 -9.84 -4.12
N ASN A 29 3.35 -8.61 -4.03
CA ASN A 29 4.68 -8.28 -3.52
C ASN A 29 4.54 -7.14 -2.52
N VAL A 30 5.07 -7.31 -1.31
CA VAL A 30 5.09 -6.27 -0.29
C VAL A 30 6.53 -6.06 0.14
N GLU A 31 7.01 -4.85 -0.03
CA GLU A 31 8.35 -4.42 0.33
C GLU A 31 8.22 -3.33 1.40
N HIS A 32 9.08 -3.39 2.41
CA HIS A 32 9.24 -2.33 3.38
C HIS A 32 10.72 -1.96 3.45
N GLU A 33 11.01 -0.68 3.61
CA GLU A 33 12.37 -0.20 3.79
C GLU A 33 12.63 0.01 5.28
N THR A 34 13.48 -0.85 5.85
CA THR A 34 14.05 -0.65 7.18
C THR A 34 15.39 0.03 7.01
N GLU A 35 15.48 1.33 7.32
CA GLU A 35 16.77 1.97 7.52
C GLU A 35 17.44 1.30 8.73
N GLY A 36 18.46 0.46 8.50
CA GLY A 36 19.09 -0.29 9.60
C GLY A 36 20.04 -1.45 9.29
N GLU A 37 20.54 -1.64 8.06
CA GLU A 37 21.62 -2.61 7.80
C GLU A 37 22.92 -1.90 7.41
N HIS A 38 23.48 -1.11 8.32
CA HIS A 38 24.92 -0.84 8.32
C HIS A 38 25.65 -2.09 8.80
N ALA A 39 26.09 -2.92 7.85
CA ALA A 39 27.15 -3.88 8.10
C ALA A 39 28.44 -3.11 8.39
N ASP A 40 28.71 -2.86 9.67
CA ASP A 40 29.89 -2.17 10.17
C ASP A 40 31.12 -3.10 10.06
N ASP A 41 31.92 -2.86 9.03
CA ASP A 41 33.33 -3.27 8.95
C ASP A 41 34.16 -2.18 9.64
N ASP A 42 34.71 -2.54 10.81
CA ASP A 42 35.94 -2.02 11.42
C ASP A 42 36.16 -0.49 11.47
N HIS A 43 35.94 0.14 12.64
CA HIS A 43 36.96 0.87 13.43
C HIS A 43 36.37 1.95 14.37
N GLY A 44 36.85 1.94 15.62
CA GLY A 44 37.23 3.19 16.31
C GLY A 44 36.23 3.80 17.30
N GLU A 45 36.64 3.83 18.56
CA GLU A 45 35.97 4.48 19.68
C GLU A 45 35.73 5.99 19.44
N HIS A 46 34.47 6.46 19.51
CA HIS A 46 34.14 7.83 19.90
C HIS A 46 32.72 7.93 20.50
N GLU A 47 32.66 8.23 21.81
CA GLU A 47 31.48 8.75 22.49
C GLU A 47 31.02 10.08 21.85
N LYS A 48 29.80 10.11 21.32
CA LYS A 48 28.94 11.31 21.26
C LYS A 48 27.47 10.87 21.32
N GLU A 49 26.84 11.18 22.43
CA GLU A 49 25.38 11.25 22.57
C GLU A 49 24.80 12.17 21.48
N HIS A 50 24.09 11.57 20.54
CA HIS A 50 23.05 12.22 19.76
C HIS A 50 21.80 11.36 19.92
N GLU A 51 20.97 11.65 20.93
CA GLU A 51 19.55 11.30 20.90
C GLU A 51 18.89 12.17 19.83
N GLY A 52 19.15 11.84 18.57
CA GLY A 52 18.24 12.14 17.49
C GLY A 52 17.17 11.07 17.55
N GLU A 53 15.93 11.46 17.83
CA GLU A 53 14.77 10.63 17.52
C GLU A 53 14.83 10.40 16.01
N GLU A 54 15.41 9.26 15.60
CA GLU A 54 15.33 8.81 14.22
C GLU A 54 13.85 8.50 14.01
N GLU A 55 13.13 9.46 13.43
CA GLU A 55 11.82 9.20 12.86
C GLU A 55 12.02 8.12 11.82
N SER A 56 11.78 6.87 12.20
CA SER A 56 11.80 5.74 11.28
C SER A 56 10.67 5.97 10.29
N HIS A 57 10.99 6.58 9.15
CA HIS A 57 10.11 6.66 8.01
C HIS A 57 9.91 5.23 7.50
N SER A 58 8.92 4.53 8.05
CA SER A 58 8.53 3.21 7.56
C SER A 58 7.71 3.41 6.28
N GLU A 59 8.38 3.40 5.13
CA GLU A 59 7.72 3.34 3.82
C GLU A 59 7.41 1.88 3.45
N PHE A 60 6.25 1.67 2.85
CA PHE A 60 5.78 0.37 2.40
C PHE A 60 5.29 0.45 0.97
N HIS A 61 5.69 -0.51 0.16
CA HIS A 61 5.21 -0.69 -1.19
C HIS A 61 4.48 -2.03 -1.33
N ALA A 62 3.21 -1.97 -1.70
CA ALA A 62 2.42 -3.15 -2.03
C ALA A 62 2.04 -3.14 -3.51
N LEU A 63 2.47 -4.17 -4.24
CA LEU A 63 2.08 -4.41 -5.62
C LEU A 63 1.15 -5.63 -5.67
N LEU A 64 -0.09 -5.41 -6.09
CA LEU A 64 -1.12 -6.45 -6.18
C LEU A 64 -1.57 -6.62 -7.63
N THR A 65 -1.59 -7.85 -8.13
CA THR A 65 -2.02 -8.19 -9.50
C THR A 65 -3.27 -9.06 -9.45
N TYR A 66 -4.34 -8.59 -10.08
CA TYR A 66 -5.59 -9.32 -10.20
C TYR A 66 -5.87 -9.72 -11.65
N ASP A 67 -6.39 -10.92 -11.85
CA ASP A 67 -6.99 -11.37 -13.11
C ASP A 67 -8.51 -11.40 -12.97
N CYS A 68 -9.23 -10.62 -13.78
CA CYS A 68 -10.68 -10.50 -13.71
C CYS A 68 -11.32 -11.14 -14.94
N ARG A 69 -12.18 -12.13 -14.74
CA ARG A 69 -12.88 -12.81 -15.86
C ARG A 69 -13.93 -11.92 -16.54
N ASN A 70 -14.42 -10.89 -15.86
CA ASN A 70 -15.38 -9.94 -16.39
C ASN A 70 -14.94 -8.49 -16.11
N ILE A 71 -14.00 -7.99 -16.91
CA ILE A 71 -13.42 -6.66 -16.69
C ILE A 71 -14.43 -5.51 -16.79
N GLU A 72 -15.50 -5.65 -17.58
CA GLU A 72 -16.54 -4.61 -17.73
C GLU A 72 -17.34 -4.39 -16.44
N ALA A 73 -17.34 -5.36 -15.53
CA ALA A 73 -17.96 -5.23 -14.22
C ALA A 73 -17.07 -4.52 -13.19
N LEU A 74 -15.77 -4.36 -13.46
CA LEU A 74 -14.82 -3.68 -12.60
C LEU A 74 -14.95 -2.15 -12.74
N THR A 75 -15.99 -1.60 -12.11
CA THR A 75 -16.35 -0.17 -12.21
C THR A 75 -15.81 0.68 -11.06
N HIS A 76 -15.37 0.03 -9.97
CA HIS A 76 -14.83 0.69 -8.80
C HIS A 76 -13.94 -0.26 -8.00
N ILE A 77 -13.17 0.33 -7.09
CA ILE A 77 -12.41 -0.36 -6.04
C ILE A 77 -12.77 0.32 -4.72
N ASP A 78 -13.23 -0.46 -3.75
CA ASP A 78 -13.40 -0.01 -2.36
C ASP A 78 -12.08 -0.18 -1.61
N VAL A 79 -11.54 0.90 -1.05
CA VAL A 79 -10.23 0.89 -0.36
C VAL A 79 -10.45 0.87 1.15
N GLU A 80 -10.18 -0.27 1.78
CA GLU A 80 -10.48 -0.51 3.20
C GLU A 80 -9.31 -0.16 4.14
N ILE A 81 -8.22 0.41 3.61
CA ILE A 81 -7.01 0.68 4.39
C ILE A 81 -7.25 1.65 5.57
N PHE A 82 -8.22 2.57 5.46
CA PHE A 82 -8.60 3.47 6.55
C PHE A 82 -9.22 2.75 7.76
N LEU A 83 -9.87 1.61 7.53
CA LEU A 83 -10.46 0.79 8.61
C LEU A 83 -9.38 0.00 9.34
N LEU A 84 -8.40 -0.51 8.59
CA LEU A 84 -7.33 -1.37 9.10
C LEU A 84 -6.20 -0.55 9.73
N PHE A 85 -5.97 0.67 9.22
CA PHE A 85 -4.94 1.59 9.66
C PHE A 85 -5.54 3.01 9.82
N PRO A 86 -6.23 3.29 10.95
CA PRO A 86 -6.97 4.53 11.17
C PRO A 86 -6.11 5.80 11.29
N GLY A 87 -4.77 5.65 11.30
CA GLY A 87 -3.84 6.77 11.20
C GLY A 87 -3.75 7.38 9.79
N ASN A 88 -4.21 6.66 8.75
CA ASN A 88 -4.26 7.20 7.40
C ASN A 88 -5.44 8.17 7.27
N THR A 89 -5.19 9.36 6.73
CA THR A 89 -6.21 10.39 6.54
C THR A 89 -6.47 10.70 5.07
N GLU A 90 -5.53 10.33 4.20
CA GLU A 90 -5.54 10.69 2.78
C GLU A 90 -4.81 9.63 1.97
N ILE A 91 -5.31 9.34 0.76
CA ILE A 91 -4.62 8.52 -0.23
C ILE A 91 -4.72 9.20 -1.59
N HIS A 92 -3.58 9.48 -2.19
CA HIS A 92 -3.54 9.91 -3.59
C HIS A 92 -3.61 8.70 -4.51
N THR A 93 -4.54 8.75 -5.45
CA THR A 93 -4.80 7.67 -6.40
C THR A 93 -4.47 8.09 -7.81
N GLN A 94 -4.07 7.12 -8.60
CA GLN A 94 -3.88 7.26 -10.03
C GLN A 94 -4.40 6.02 -10.73
N VAL A 95 -5.33 6.21 -11.65
CA VAL A 95 -5.92 5.12 -12.44
C VAL A 95 -5.39 5.24 -13.85
N ILE A 96 -4.84 4.15 -14.38
CA ILE A 96 -4.31 4.07 -15.74
C ILE A 96 -5.02 2.93 -16.46
N THR A 97 -5.63 3.26 -17.59
CA THR A 97 -6.39 2.32 -18.45
C THR A 97 -6.00 2.51 -19.92
N PRO A 98 -6.40 1.61 -20.83
CA PRO A 98 -6.19 1.82 -22.27
C PRO A 98 -6.82 3.10 -22.82
N THR A 99 -7.86 3.64 -22.17
CA THR A 99 -8.57 4.85 -22.61
C THR A 99 -7.97 6.14 -22.03
N GLY A 100 -7.12 6.05 -21.00
CA GLY A 100 -6.44 7.20 -20.42
C GLY A 100 -6.02 7.02 -18.97
N GLN A 101 -5.61 8.13 -18.36
CA GLN A 101 -5.17 8.21 -16.97
C GLN A 101 -5.95 9.30 -16.23
N SER A 102 -6.32 9.02 -14.97
CA SER A 102 -6.93 9.97 -14.05
C SER A 102 -6.24 9.91 -12.69
N GLY A 103 -6.37 10.98 -11.92
CA GLY A 103 -5.91 11.03 -10.53
C GLY A 103 -7.05 11.48 -9.61
N GLY A 104 -6.91 11.19 -8.33
CA GLY A 104 -7.89 11.56 -7.32
C GLY A 104 -7.34 11.40 -5.91
N GLU A 105 -8.18 11.71 -4.94
CA GLU A 105 -7.88 11.62 -3.51
C GLU A 105 -9.00 10.81 -2.84
N LEU A 106 -8.61 9.90 -1.97
CA LEU A 106 -9.53 9.19 -1.09
C LEU A 106 -9.31 9.65 0.35
N THR A 107 -10.39 9.69 1.11
CA THR A 107 -10.40 9.99 2.54
C THR A 107 -11.24 8.93 3.26
N PRO A 108 -11.20 8.86 4.61
CA PRO A 108 -12.05 7.92 5.35
C PRO A 108 -13.55 8.03 5.03
N ASP A 109 -14.04 9.24 4.68
CA ASP A 109 -15.44 9.47 4.30
C ASP A 109 -15.75 9.17 2.82
N ALA A 110 -14.71 8.99 1.99
CA ALA A 110 -14.82 8.77 0.55
C ALA A 110 -13.72 7.82 0.06
N ALA A 111 -13.83 6.54 0.45
CA ALA A 111 -12.81 5.51 0.20
C ALA A 111 -13.09 4.64 -1.04
N ARG A 112 -13.95 5.09 -1.97
CA ARG A 112 -14.27 4.38 -3.21
C ARG A 112 -13.61 5.06 -4.40
N LEU A 113 -12.73 4.33 -5.08
CA LEU A 113 -12.10 4.74 -6.34
C LEU A 113 -12.98 4.31 -7.51
N LEU A 114 -13.47 5.27 -8.29
CA LEU A 114 -14.22 4.97 -9.51
C LEU A 114 -13.26 4.72 -10.67
N LEU A 115 -13.55 3.68 -11.46
CA LEU A 115 -12.80 3.34 -12.66
C LEU A 115 -13.55 3.84 -13.91
N PRO A 116 -12.82 4.32 -14.93
CA PRO A 116 -13.39 4.91 -16.15
C PRO A 116 -13.98 3.88 -17.13
#